data_AF-A0A645E0N2-F1
#
_entry.id   AF-A0A645E0N2-F1
#
_cell.length_a   1.000
_cell.length_b   1.000
_cell.length_c   1.000
_cell.angle_alpha   90.00
_cell.angle_beta   90.00
_cell.angle_gamma   90.00
#
_symmetry.space_group_name_H-M   'P 1'
#
loop_
_entity.id
_entity.type
_entity.pdbx_description
1 polymer ?
#
loop_
_entity_poly.entity_id
_entity_poly.type
_entity_poly.pdbx_seq_one_letter_code
_entity_poly.pdbx_strand_id
1 'polypeptide(L)'
;MGKTTRPNPKSAPQKPAQAQNGSPEADKTAVLLKFMGSLGVSREDIEAAIGARIEEFTPVETGIIRSAAAIMKKSGTDFQTAVTEVTR
;
A
#
# COMPACT_ATOMS: atom_id res chain seq x y z
N MET A 1 25.59 59.68 -2.97
CA MET A 1 24.45 58.82 -2.58
C MET A 1 24.43 57.63 -3.53
N GLY A 2 24.39 56.37 -3.06
CA GLY A 2 24.32 55.19 -3.95
C GLY A 2 24.74 53.88 -3.26
N LYS A 3 23.76 53.06 -2.87
CA LYS A 3 23.89 51.76 -2.19
C LYS A 3 23.26 50.68 -3.11
N THR A 4 23.61 49.39 -3.16
CA THR A 4 24.50 48.51 -2.35
C THR A 4 24.79 47.18 -3.12
N THR A 5 25.57 46.25 -2.55
CA THR A 5 25.34 44.76 -2.42
C THR A 5 24.57 44.02 -3.55
N ARG A 6 24.93 42.82 -4.08
CA ARG A 6 26.05 41.83 -4.00
C ARG A 6 25.89 40.87 -5.22
N PRO A 7 26.86 40.00 -5.57
CA PRO A 7 26.66 38.96 -6.58
C PRO A 7 25.88 37.76 -6.02
N ASN A 8 25.11 37.06 -6.86
CA ASN A 8 24.42 35.82 -6.47
C ASN A 8 24.40 34.78 -7.60
N PRO A 9 25.38 33.86 -7.67
CA PRO A 9 25.35 32.74 -8.61
C PRO A 9 24.34 31.70 -8.12
N LYS A 10 23.09 31.78 -8.57
CA LYS A 10 22.06 30.78 -8.25
C LYS A 10 22.22 29.58 -9.19
N SER A 11 23.23 28.76 -8.95
CA SER A 11 23.26 27.38 -9.45
C SER A 11 21.97 26.71 -8.99
N ALA A 12 21.04 26.48 -9.92
CA ALA A 12 19.82 25.77 -9.62
C ALA A 12 20.18 24.31 -9.32
N PRO A 13 19.91 23.77 -8.11
CA PRO A 13 20.10 22.36 -7.86
C PRO A 13 19.21 21.57 -8.82
N GLN A 14 19.80 20.56 -9.47
CA GLN A 14 19.10 19.70 -10.41
C GLN A 14 17.89 19.04 -9.74
N LYS A 15 16.77 18.93 -10.47
CA LYS A 15 15.59 18.17 -10.06
C LYS A 15 15.98 16.77 -9.57
N PRO A 16 15.64 16.38 -8.32
CA PRO A 16 15.24 15.00 -8.05
C PRO A 16 13.94 14.71 -8.79
N ALA A 17 13.67 13.44 -9.05
CA ALA A 17 12.60 13.00 -9.94
C ALA A 17 11.22 13.57 -9.59
N GLN A 18 10.40 13.68 -10.63
CA GLN A 18 8.95 13.78 -10.57
C GLN A 18 8.40 12.87 -9.47
N ALA A 19 7.93 13.45 -8.36
CA ALA A 19 7.00 12.76 -7.49
C ALA A 19 5.74 12.53 -8.32
N GLN A 20 5.65 11.36 -8.95
CA GLN A 20 4.43 10.95 -9.63
C GLN A 20 3.35 10.92 -8.55
N ASN A 21 2.37 11.82 -8.67
CA ASN A 21 1.05 11.62 -8.09
C ASN A 21 0.35 10.49 -8.86
N GLY A 22 0.96 9.30 -8.87
CA GLY A 22 0.24 8.05 -9.04
C GLY A 22 -0.47 7.78 -7.72
N SER A 23 -1.75 7.47 -7.78
CA SER A 23 -2.64 7.40 -6.62
C SER A 23 -2.01 6.59 -5.46
N PRO A 24 -1.92 7.13 -4.23
CA PRO A 24 -1.27 6.46 -3.10
C PRO A 24 -1.98 5.19 -2.60
N GLU A 25 -3.06 4.78 -3.28
CA GLU A 25 -3.81 3.55 -3.07
C GLU A 25 -3.26 2.41 -3.95
N ALA A 26 -2.90 2.68 -5.21
CA ALA A 26 -2.38 1.67 -6.13
C ALA A 26 -1.08 1.00 -5.60
N ASP A 27 -0.19 1.81 -5.00
CA ASP A 27 1.06 1.33 -4.42
C ASP A 27 0.82 0.46 -3.17
N LYS A 28 -0.15 0.85 -2.32
CA LYS A 28 -0.53 0.07 -1.12
C LYS A 28 -1.13 -1.28 -1.49
N THR A 29 -2.01 -1.31 -2.49
CA THR A 29 -2.62 -2.55 -2.99
C THR A 29 -1.55 -3.46 -3.61
N ALA A 30 -0.62 -2.93 -4.41
CA ALA A 30 0.51 -3.70 -4.94
C ALA A 30 1.42 -4.29 -3.84
N VAL A 31 1.72 -3.52 -2.79
CA VAL A 31 2.48 -4.00 -1.62
C VAL A 31 1.71 -5.08 -0.84
N LEU A 32 0.39 -4.92 -0.67
CA LEU A 32 -0.48 -5.91 -0.04
C LEU A 32 -0.47 -7.24 -0.83
N LEU A 33 -0.72 -7.18 -2.14
CA LEU A 33 -0.71 -8.36 -3.01
C LEU A 33 0.63 -9.08 -3.01
N LYS A 34 1.75 -8.33 -3.01
CA LYS A 34 3.08 -8.91 -2.93
C LYS A 34 3.35 -9.58 -1.57
N PHE A 35 2.88 -8.98 -0.48
CA PHE A 35 2.96 -9.57 0.86
C PHE A 35 2.13 -10.86 0.95
N MET A 36 0.95 -10.88 0.35
CA MET A 36 0.04 -12.03 0.37
C MET A 36 0.48 -13.17 -0.53
N GLY A 37 0.98 -12.86 -1.74
CA GLY A 37 1.66 -13.84 -2.58
C GLY A 37 2.90 -14.45 -1.89
N SER A 38 3.57 -13.69 -1.01
CA SER A 38 4.67 -14.21 -0.18
C SER A 38 4.19 -15.11 0.98
N LEU A 39 2.89 -15.11 1.29
CA LEU A 39 2.24 -16.01 2.26
C LEU A 39 1.49 -17.17 1.57
N GLY A 40 1.54 -17.25 0.23
CA GLY A 40 0.80 -18.24 -0.55
C GLY A 40 -0.70 -17.95 -0.70
N VAL A 41 -1.14 -16.72 -0.47
CA VAL A 41 -2.53 -16.30 -0.66
C VAL A 41 -2.67 -15.58 -2.00
N SER A 42 -3.52 -16.10 -2.89
CA SER A 42 -3.70 -15.57 -4.24
C SER A 42 -4.64 -14.36 -4.25
N ARG A 43 -4.60 -13.56 -5.33
CA ARG A 43 -5.56 -12.47 -5.54
C ARG A 43 -7.00 -13.00 -5.51
N GLU A 44 -7.25 -14.12 -6.19
CA GLU A 44 -8.58 -14.74 -6.29
C GLU A 44 -9.15 -15.22 -4.95
N ASP A 45 -8.33 -15.80 -4.06
CA ASP A 45 -8.77 -16.21 -2.71
C ASP A 45 -9.31 -15.03 -1.89
N ILE A 46 -8.71 -13.85 -2.08
CA ILE A 46 -9.10 -12.62 -1.38
C ILE A 46 -10.42 -12.11 -1.95
N GLU A 47 -10.51 -11.99 -3.27
CA GLU A 47 -11.73 -11.53 -3.97
C GLU A 47 -12.92 -12.45 -3.68
N ALA A 48 -12.69 -13.77 -3.56
CA ALA A 48 -13.70 -14.74 -3.16
C ALA A 48 -14.13 -14.59 -1.68
N ALA A 49 -13.20 -14.32 -0.77
CA ALA A 49 -13.48 -14.22 0.67
C ALA A 49 -14.23 -12.93 1.06
N ILE A 50 -13.99 -11.80 0.37
CA ILE A 50 -14.67 -10.51 0.66
C ILE A 50 -15.73 -10.12 -0.39
N GLY A 51 -15.82 -10.85 -1.51
CA GLY A 51 -16.79 -10.59 -2.57
C GLY A 51 -16.54 -9.32 -3.39
N ALA A 52 -15.34 -8.72 -3.27
CA ALA A 52 -14.98 -7.43 -3.87
C ALA A 52 -13.70 -7.56 -4.72
N ARG A 53 -13.58 -6.71 -5.76
CA ARG A 53 -12.41 -6.70 -6.65
C ARG A 53 -11.24 -5.97 -6.01
N ILE A 54 -10.03 -6.48 -6.21
CA ILE A 54 -8.81 -5.90 -5.62
C ILE A 54 -8.50 -4.49 -6.12
N GLU A 55 -8.96 -4.12 -7.32
CA GLU A 55 -8.80 -2.74 -7.83
C GLU A 55 -9.61 -1.71 -7.01
N GLU A 56 -10.55 -2.16 -6.17
CA GLU A 56 -11.47 -1.31 -5.39
C GLU A 56 -11.27 -1.44 -3.87
N PHE A 57 -10.27 -2.18 -3.38
CA PHE A 57 -10.13 -2.40 -1.93
C PHE A 57 -9.91 -1.11 -1.15
N THR A 58 -10.87 -0.80 -0.28
CA THR A 58 -10.81 0.36 0.60
C THR A 58 -9.70 0.21 1.65
N PRO A 59 -9.32 1.30 2.34
CA PRO A 59 -8.40 1.23 3.48
C PRO A 59 -8.87 0.29 4.61
N VAL A 60 -10.19 0.10 4.75
CA VAL A 60 -10.80 -0.79 5.76
C VAL A 60 -10.59 -2.24 5.37
N GLU A 61 -10.94 -2.64 4.14
CA GLU A 61 -10.71 -3.99 3.63
C GLU A 61 -9.22 -4.33 3.62
N THR A 62 -8.37 -3.40 3.16
CA THR A 62 -6.91 -3.53 3.25
C THR A 62 -6.43 -3.81 4.69
N GLY A 63 -7.07 -3.20 5.69
CA GLY A 63 -6.82 -3.45 7.11
C GLY A 63 -7.28 -4.83 7.57
N ILE A 64 -8.46 -5.28 7.14
CA ILE A 64 -8.98 -6.63 7.41
C ILE A 64 -8.04 -7.68 6.82
N ILE A 65 -7.71 -7.54 5.54
CA ILE A 65 -6.82 -8.42 4.78
C ILE A 65 -5.44 -8.54 5.42
N ARG A 66 -4.82 -7.40 5.81
CA ARG A 66 -3.52 -7.40 6.51
C ARG A 66 -3.61 -8.11 7.86
N SER A 67 -4.71 -7.94 8.59
CA SER A 67 -4.92 -8.55 9.90
C SER A 67 -5.15 -10.06 9.77
N ALA A 68 -5.93 -10.49 8.78
CA ALA A 68 -6.13 -11.89 8.44
C ALA A 68 -4.79 -12.56 8.08
N ALA A 69 -4.01 -11.95 7.19
CA ALA A 69 -2.66 -12.43 6.84
C ALA A 69 -1.72 -12.55 8.06
N ALA A 70 -1.85 -11.68 9.07
CA ALA A 70 -1.11 -11.79 10.33
C ALA A 70 -1.60 -12.96 11.21
N ILE A 71 -2.91 -13.23 11.24
CA ILE A 71 -3.50 -14.40 11.92
C ILE A 71 -3.06 -15.69 11.23
N MET A 72 -3.14 -15.79 9.90
CA MET A 72 -2.65 -16.95 9.14
C MET A 72 -1.20 -17.29 9.50
N LYS A 73 -0.31 -16.27 9.50
CA LYS A 73 1.11 -16.46 9.84
C LYS A 73 1.33 -16.90 11.30
N LYS A 74 0.44 -16.52 12.22
CA LYS A 74 0.55 -16.83 13.66
C LYS A 74 -0.06 -18.19 14.03
N SER A 75 -1.20 -18.52 13.43
CA SER A 75 -2.03 -19.68 13.80
C SER A 75 -1.99 -20.82 12.79
N GLY A 76 -1.42 -20.62 11.59
CA GLY A 76 -1.42 -21.61 10.50
C GLY A 76 -2.79 -21.86 9.88
N THR A 77 -3.76 -20.96 10.10
CA THR A 77 -5.11 -21.03 9.55
C THR A 77 -5.18 -20.52 8.12
N ASP A 78 -6.23 -20.90 7.39
CA ASP A 78 -6.53 -20.41 6.04
C ASP A 78 -7.01 -18.95 6.03
N PHE A 79 -7.02 -18.33 4.85
CA PHE A 79 -7.39 -16.92 4.70
C PHE A 79 -8.85 -16.63 5.05
N GLN A 80 -9.79 -17.54 4.75
CA GLN A 80 -11.21 -17.35 5.00
C GLN A 80 -11.52 -17.39 6.51
N THR A 81 -10.94 -18.36 7.24
CA THR A 81 -10.99 -18.42 8.70
C THR A 81 -10.34 -17.19 9.33
N ALA A 82 -9.19 -16.75 8.80
CA ALA A 82 -8.49 -15.57 9.32
C ALA A 82 -9.22 -14.25 9.04
N VAL A 83 -9.90 -14.09 7.91
CA VAL A 83 -10.81 -12.96 7.65
C VAL A 83 -11.98 -13.01 8.62
N THR A 84 -12.61 -14.18 8.77
CA THR A 84 -13.74 -14.38 9.68
C THR A 84 -13.40 -13.95 11.11
N GLU A 85 -12.23 -14.35 11.63
CA GLU A 85 -11.70 -13.93 12.95
C GLU A 85 -11.52 -12.41 13.08
N VAL A 86 -11.14 -11.69 12.02
CA VAL A 86 -10.98 -10.23 12.06
C VAL A 86 -12.32 -9.50 11.98
N THR A 87 -13.31 -10.07 11.30
CA THR A 87 -14.63 -9.46 11.07
C THR A 87 -15.67 -9.79 12.16
N ARG A 88 -15.27 -10.43 13.26
CA ARG A 88 -16.17 -10.98 14.28
C ARG A 88 -16.28 -10.12 15.55
#